data_AF-A0A939VFG8-F1
#
_entry.id   AF-A0A939VFG8-F1
#
_cell.length_a   1.000
_cell.length_b   1.000
_cell.length_c   1.000
_cell.angle_alpha   90.00
_cell.angle_beta   90.00
_cell.angle_gamma   90.00
#
_symmetry.space_group_name_H-M   'P 1'
#
loop_
_entity.id
_entity.type
_entity.pdbx_description
1 polymer ?
#
loop_
_entity_poly.entity_id
_entity_poly.type
_entity_poly.pdbx_seq_one_letter_code
_entity_poly.pdbx_strand_id
1 'polypeptide(L)'
;MKTIVLKIFLPLVMAVFVAVSGNAQVIGERQADGSVINYIDINKKKQGKWVKKYSNGNVRYEGFFTNDIPSGTFKYYFESGKKKSILVYNDDHSSSVEMFWESGATSATGGYDPENKRHGEWHFFNESGKLIEVINYVHGKAEGNVKIYYPNTTQLALDCMYEGGKRNGYYKYYFANGNMHEDGFYKDGSRHGHWKIYTPDGTLEEEGDYAYGNKEGEWMDYRTVKTGETVVYKHGYSDKEKEQMEELRRKAEWAKEHQDQFMHPEDYLDDPMEFFRHNPNVDYGETPAGTREAPANPNNTRSGSQKKGSRK
;
A
#
# COMPACT_ATOMS: atom_id res chain seq x y z
N MET A 1 29.26 -55.75 -42.08
CA MET A 1 29.62 -54.32 -42.18
C MET A 1 28.38 -53.55 -42.62
N LYS A 2 27.72 -52.85 -41.68
CA LYS A 2 26.57 -51.97 -41.96
C LYS A 2 26.97 -50.56 -41.56
N THR A 3 27.03 -49.67 -42.54
CA THR A 3 27.49 -48.29 -42.40
C THR A 3 26.35 -47.44 -41.85
N ILE A 4 26.60 -46.75 -40.72
CA ILE A 4 25.69 -45.76 -40.12
C ILE A 4 25.86 -44.45 -40.88
N VAL A 5 24.78 -43.93 -41.48
CA VAL A 5 24.75 -42.60 -42.09
C VAL A 5 24.05 -41.64 -41.14
N LEU A 6 24.83 -40.71 -40.59
CA LEU A 6 24.38 -39.61 -39.74
C LEU A 6 23.65 -38.56 -40.62
N LYS A 7 22.34 -38.39 -40.43
CA LYS A 7 21.57 -37.32 -41.08
C LYS A 7 21.66 -36.05 -40.23
N ILE A 8 22.50 -35.11 -40.65
CA ILE A 8 22.55 -33.75 -40.12
C ILE A 8 21.37 -32.98 -40.73
N PHE A 9 20.45 -32.52 -39.89
CA PHE A 9 19.35 -31.63 -40.28
C PHE A 9 19.86 -30.19 -40.20
N LEU A 10 20.20 -29.60 -41.35
CA LEU A 10 20.51 -28.17 -41.47
C LEU A 10 19.20 -27.46 -41.88
N PRO A 11 18.67 -26.49 -41.12
CA PRO A 11 17.51 -25.74 -41.58
C PRO A 11 17.93 -24.85 -42.75
N LEU A 12 17.36 -25.14 -43.92
CA LEU A 12 17.52 -24.41 -45.17
C LEU A 12 16.89 -23.01 -45.00
N VAL A 13 17.71 -21.98 -44.83
CA VAL A 13 17.25 -20.59 -44.94
C VAL A 13 17.03 -20.29 -46.42
N MET A 14 15.81 -20.50 -46.91
CA MET A 14 15.41 -19.99 -48.23
C MET A 14 15.28 -18.47 -48.16
N ALA A 15 16.26 -17.77 -48.72
CA ALA A 15 16.12 -16.37 -49.09
C ALA A 15 15.22 -16.30 -50.33
N VAL A 16 13.92 -16.01 -50.13
CA VAL A 16 13.02 -15.64 -51.22
C VAL A 16 13.18 -14.15 -51.49
N PHE A 17 13.86 -13.80 -52.58
CA PHE A 17 13.81 -12.45 -53.14
C PHE A 17 12.60 -12.34 -54.07
N VAL A 18 11.47 -11.83 -53.56
CA VAL A 18 10.43 -11.25 -54.42
C VAL A 18 10.71 -9.76 -54.55
N ALA A 19 11.08 -9.33 -55.74
CA ALA A 19 11.09 -7.91 -56.09
C ALA A 19 9.63 -7.41 -56.16
N VAL A 20 9.16 -6.78 -55.09
CA VAL A 20 7.95 -5.95 -55.13
C VAL A 20 8.40 -4.50 -55.10
N SER A 21 8.17 -3.81 -56.21
CA SER A 21 8.30 -2.36 -56.33
C SER A 21 7.22 -1.69 -55.48
N GLY A 22 7.59 -1.37 -54.25
CA GLY A 22 6.84 -0.52 -53.34
C GLY A 22 7.77 -0.16 -52.20
N ASN A 23 8.02 1.13 -51.96
CA ASN A 23 8.87 1.61 -50.89
C ASN A 23 8.25 1.33 -49.50
N ALA A 24 8.15 0.06 -49.11
CA ALA A 24 7.94 -0.32 -47.72
C ALA A 24 9.29 -0.21 -47.03
N GLN A 25 9.58 0.99 -46.52
CA GLN A 25 10.78 1.22 -45.74
C GLN A 25 10.68 0.37 -44.48
N VAL A 26 11.43 -0.71 -44.44
CA VAL A 26 11.66 -1.49 -43.21
C VAL A 26 12.32 -0.54 -42.20
N ILE A 27 11.65 -0.28 -41.08
CA ILE A 27 12.09 0.72 -40.09
C ILE A 27 12.82 -0.02 -38.98
N GLY A 28 14.10 0.28 -38.77
CA GLY A 28 14.90 -0.26 -37.68
C GLY A 28 16.21 0.53 -37.52
N GLU A 29 16.77 0.55 -36.31
CA GLU A 29 18.02 1.24 -36.00
C GLU A 29 19.19 0.24 -36.02
N ARG A 30 20.15 0.44 -36.92
CA ARG A 30 21.37 -0.38 -37.00
C ARG A 30 22.40 0.08 -35.96
N GLN A 31 22.86 -0.84 -35.14
CA GLN A 31 23.88 -0.62 -34.12
C GLN A 31 25.30 -0.80 -34.71
N ALA A 32 26.31 -0.33 -34.00
CA ALA A 32 27.71 -0.40 -34.42
C ALA A 32 28.24 -1.84 -34.58
N ASP A 33 27.69 -2.79 -33.82
CA ASP A 33 27.99 -4.22 -33.91
C ASP A 33 27.27 -4.93 -35.06
N GLY A 34 26.51 -4.19 -35.88
CA GLY A 34 25.74 -4.71 -37.00
C GLY A 34 24.36 -5.26 -36.63
N SER A 35 24.00 -5.30 -35.34
CA SER A 35 22.66 -5.69 -34.89
C SER A 35 21.62 -4.62 -35.26
N VAL A 36 20.35 -5.01 -35.34
CA VAL A 36 19.22 -4.11 -35.62
C VAL A 36 18.26 -4.15 -34.44
N ILE A 37 17.88 -2.97 -33.94
CA ILE A 37 16.88 -2.82 -32.89
C ILE A 37 15.67 -2.04 -33.39
N ASN A 38 14.56 -2.13 -32.65
CA ASN A 38 13.31 -1.40 -32.92
C ASN A 38 12.78 -1.66 -34.35
N TYR A 39 12.91 -2.91 -34.80
CA TYR A 39 12.55 -3.31 -36.15
C TYR A 39 11.03 -3.47 -36.29
N ILE A 40 10.47 -2.86 -37.34
CA ILE A 40 9.08 -2.99 -37.77
C ILE A 40 9.04 -3.65 -39.16
N ASP A 41 8.29 -4.75 -39.28
CA ASP A 41 8.16 -5.49 -40.52
C ASP A 41 7.19 -4.86 -41.54
N ILE A 42 7.04 -5.50 -42.70
CA ILE A 42 6.14 -5.06 -43.77
C ILE A 42 4.65 -5.03 -43.36
N ASN A 43 4.29 -5.75 -42.30
CA ASN A 43 2.93 -5.79 -41.74
C ASN A 43 2.77 -4.75 -40.61
N LYS A 44 3.74 -3.86 -40.43
CA LYS A 44 3.80 -2.85 -39.36
C LYS A 44 3.88 -3.44 -37.96
N LYS A 45 4.35 -4.69 -37.84
CA LYS A 45 4.51 -5.36 -36.54
C LYS A 45 5.93 -5.28 -36.03
N LYS A 46 6.07 -5.15 -34.72
CA LYS A 46 7.35 -5.18 -34.02
C LYS A 46 7.96 -6.57 -34.09
N GLN A 47 9.24 -6.65 -34.45
CA GLN A 47 10.04 -7.89 -34.36
C GLN A 47 11.38 -7.65 -33.68
N GLY A 48 11.95 -8.73 -33.16
CA GLY A 48 13.32 -8.79 -32.68
C GLY A 48 13.56 -7.93 -31.45
N LYS A 49 14.80 -7.46 -31.26
CA LYS A 49 15.20 -6.68 -30.10
C LYS A 49 14.63 -5.26 -30.17
N TRP A 50 14.05 -4.81 -29.08
CA TRP A 50 13.55 -3.45 -28.90
C TRP A 50 14.29 -2.78 -27.75
N VAL A 51 14.63 -1.52 -27.93
CA VAL A 51 15.26 -0.68 -26.91
C VAL A 51 14.63 0.70 -26.96
N LYS A 52 14.01 1.10 -25.86
CA LYS A 52 13.50 2.46 -25.67
C LYS A 52 14.41 3.18 -24.69
N LYS A 53 14.74 4.44 -24.97
CA LYS A 53 15.52 5.31 -24.08
C LYS A 53 14.66 6.43 -23.49
N TYR A 54 15.05 6.93 -22.34
CA TYR A 54 14.59 8.20 -21.78
C TYR A 54 15.20 9.38 -22.55
N SER A 55 14.73 10.60 -22.28
CA SER A 55 15.28 11.83 -22.87
C SER A 55 16.75 12.06 -22.51
N ASN A 56 17.17 11.61 -21.32
CA ASN A 56 18.56 11.66 -20.87
C ASN A 56 19.48 10.61 -21.56
N GLY A 57 18.95 9.79 -22.45
CA GLY A 57 19.70 8.76 -23.18
C GLY A 57 19.82 7.42 -22.47
N ASN A 58 19.47 7.32 -21.18
CA ASN A 58 19.47 6.04 -20.46
C ASN A 58 18.40 5.11 -21.01
N VAL A 59 18.65 3.80 -20.99
CA VAL A 59 17.67 2.80 -21.41
C VAL A 59 16.48 2.85 -20.45
N ARG A 60 15.27 2.85 -21.01
CA ARG A 60 13.99 2.76 -20.31
C ARG A 60 13.50 1.32 -20.24
N TYR A 61 13.55 0.63 -21.37
CA TYR A 61 13.36 -0.81 -21.42
C TYR A 61 14.08 -1.41 -22.62
N GLU A 62 14.41 -2.69 -22.49
CA GLU A 62 14.81 -3.54 -23.61
C GLU A 62 14.11 -4.90 -23.52
N GLY A 63 13.88 -5.53 -24.66
CA GLY A 63 13.23 -6.84 -24.74
C GLY A 63 13.08 -7.32 -26.17
N PHE A 64 12.33 -8.40 -26.38
CA PHE A 64 12.09 -8.95 -27.70
C PHE A 64 10.61 -8.95 -28.05
N PHE A 65 10.29 -8.68 -29.31
CA PHE A 65 8.95 -8.82 -29.84
C PHE A 65 8.92 -9.86 -30.94
N THR A 66 7.83 -10.63 -30.98
CA THR A 66 7.47 -11.48 -32.11
C THR A 66 6.06 -11.10 -32.53
N ASN A 67 5.90 -10.46 -33.68
CA ASN A 67 4.59 -9.99 -34.19
C ASN A 67 3.81 -9.12 -33.19
N ASP A 68 4.44 -8.09 -32.62
CA ASP A 68 3.90 -7.21 -31.55
C ASP A 68 3.72 -7.86 -30.17
N ILE A 69 3.98 -9.16 -30.04
CA ILE A 69 3.85 -9.88 -28.78
C ILE A 69 5.21 -9.88 -28.06
N PRO A 70 5.29 -9.39 -26.81
CA PRO A 70 6.48 -9.54 -25.98
C PRO A 70 6.91 -11.00 -25.85
N SER A 71 8.20 -11.28 -26.02
CA SER A 71 8.77 -12.61 -25.89
C SER A 71 10.10 -12.60 -25.16
N GLY A 72 10.43 -13.72 -24.53
CA GLY A 72 11.66 -13.88 -23.75
C GLY A 72 11.73 -12.93 -22.56
N THR A 73 12.89 -12.29 -22.37
CA THR A 73 13.14 -11.42 -21.23
C THR A 73 12.98 -9.94 -21.57
N PHE A 74 12.13 -9.24 -20.82
CA PHE A 74 12.10 -7.78 -20.79
C PHE A 74 12.81 -7.26 -19.55
N LYS A 75 13.62 -6.22 -19.74
CA LYS A 75 14.26 -5.49 -18.66
C LYS A 75 13.80 -4.04 -18.71
N TYR A 76 13.30 -3.55 -17.59
CA TYR A 76 12.94 -2.15 -17.41
C TYR A 76 13.93 -1.50 -16.46
N TYR A 77 14.15 -0.20 -16.65
CA TYR A 77 15.13 0.56 -15.89
C TYR A 77 14.52 1.88 -15.42
N PHE A 78 14.96 2.34 -14.25
CA PHE A 78 14.74 3.70 -13.77
C PHE A 78 15.48 4.70 -14.65
N GLU A 79 15.09 5.97 -14.56
CA GLU A 79 15.74 7.04 -15.33
C GLU A 79 17.22 7.23 -14.93
N SER A 80 17.61 6.82 -13.72
CA SER A 80 19.00 6.71 -13.26
C SER A 80 19.82 5.62 -13.96
N GLY A 81 19.19 4.76 -14.77
CA GLY A 81 19.81 3.60 -15.42
C GLY A 81 19.85 2.34 -14.55
N LYS A 82 19.42 2.41 -13.29
CA LYS A 82 19.30 1.23 -12.42
C LYS A 82 18.13 0.35 -12.86
N LYS A 83 18.25 -0.95 -12.64
CA LYS A 83 17.21 -1.93 -13.00
C LYS A 83 15.95 -1.69 -12.17
N LYS A 84 14.79 -1.71 -12.83
CA LYS A 84 13.46 -1.51 -12.24
C LYS A 84 12.66 -2.81 -12.20
N SER A 85 12.71 -3.59 -13.28
CA SER A 85 12.12 -4.93 -13.29
C SER A 85 12.70 -5.82 -14.38
N ILE A 86 12.59 -7.13 -14.19
CA ILE A 86 12.84 -8.17 -15.18
C ILE A 86 11.57 -8.99 -15.32
N LEU A 87 11.03 -9.09 -16.52
CA LEU A 87 9.92 -9.97 -16.86
C LEU A 87 10.44 -11.10 -17.75
N VAL A 88 10.04 -12.33 -17.47
CA VAL A 88 10.30 -13.49 -18.32
C VAL A 88 8.97 -14.02 -18.81
N TYR A 89 8.70 -13.88 -20.10
CA TYR A 89 7.49 -14.36 -20.75
C TYR A 89 7.59 -15.86 -21.06
N ASN A 90 6.53 -16.58 -20.75
CA ASN A 90 6.33 -17.98 -21.07
C ASN A 90 5.67 -18.14 -22.45
N ASP A 91 5.65 -19.36 -22.97
CA ASP A 91 5.05 -19.67 -24.28
C ASP A 91 3.54 -19.39 -24.33
N ASP A 92 2.85 -19.46 -23.19
CA ASP A 92 1.43 -19.12 -23.04
C ASP A 92 1.15 -17.62 -22.90
N HIS A 93 2.18 -16.77 -23.03
CA HIS A 93 2.16 -15.32 -22.84
C HIS A 93 1.97 -14.84 -21.39
N SER A 94 1.89 -15.74 -20.41
CA SER A 94 2.07 -15.37 -19.00
C SER A 94 3.51 -14.90 -18.77
N SER A 95 3.78 -14.26 -17.63
CA SER A 95 5.16 -13.90 -17.28
C SER A 95 5.43 -14.02 -15.79
N SER A 96 6.67 -14.35 -15.45
CA SER A 96 7.21 -14.13 -14.10
C SER A 96 7.90 -12.77 -14.06
N VAL A 97 7.87 -12.11 -12.91
CA VAL A 97 8.48 -10.80 -12.71
C VAL A 97 9.30 -10.74 -11.43
N GLU A 98 10.45 -10.09 -11.53
CA GLU A 98 11.20 -9.55 -10.40
C GLU A 98 11.25 -8.02 -10.53
N MET A 99 10.88 -7.31 -9.47
CA MET A 99 10.90 -5.86 -9.39
C MET A 99 11.94 -5.42 -8.37
N PHE A 100 12.52 -4.24 -8.58
CA PHE A 100 13.58 -3.71 -7.74
C PHE A 100 13.26 -2.31 -7.26
N TRP A 101 13.64 -2.04 -6.02
CA TRP A 101 13.86 -0.69 -5.52
C TRP A 101 15.01 -0.03 -6.28
N GLU A 102 15.04 1.29 -6.28
CA GLU A 102 16.16 2.02 -6.90
C GLU A 102 17.48 1.85 -6.12
N SER A 103 17.45 1.31 -4.89
CA SER A 103 18.65 0.82 -4.19
C SER A 103 19.28 -0.41 -4.88
N GLY A 104 18.50 -1.14 -5.69
CA GLY A 104 18.85 -2.43 -6.29
C GLY A 104 18.34 -3.63 -5.50
N ALA A 105 17.78 -3.44 -4.30
CA ALA A 105 17.12 -4.50 -3.55
C ALA A 105 15.82 -4.93 -4.26
N THR A 106 15.48 -6.21 -4.21
CA THR A 106 14.19 -6.72 -4.73
C THR A 106 13.04 -6.08 -3.96
N SER A 107 12.05 -5.54 -4.68
CA SER A 107 10.84 -4.93 -4.11
C SER A 107 9.64 -5.86 -4.19
N ALA A 108 9.57 -6.68 -5.24
CA ALA A 108 8.50 -7.65 -5.41
C ALA A 108 8.90 -8.79 -6.35
N THR A 109 8.31 -9.96 -6.14
CA THR A 109 8.31 -11.07 -7.10
C THR A 109 6.89 -11.59 -7.29
N GLY A 110 6.59 -12.10 -8.47
CA GLY A 110 5.26 -12.66 -8.76
C GLY A 110 5.10 -13.00 -10.24
N GLY A 111 3.85 -13.14 -10.66
CA GLY A 111 3.52 -13.43 -12.06
C GLY A 111 2.34 -12.63 -12.60
N TYR A 112 2.26 -12.58 -13.91
CA TYR A 112 1.14 -12.06 -14.68
C TYR A 112 0.57 -13.16 -15.57
N ASP A 113 -0.75 -13.15 -15.73
CA ASP A 113 -1.44 -13.99 -16.72
C ASP A 113 -1.25 -13.44 -18.16
N PRO A 114 -1.76 -14.16 -19.19
CA PRO A 114 -1.67 -13.73 -20.58
C PRO A 114 -2.38 -12.39 -20.90
N GLU A 115 -3.28 -11.93 -20.03
CA GLU A 115 -3.94 -10.62 -20.12
C GLU A 115 -3.17 -9.52 -19.37
N ASN A 116 -1.95 -9.83 -18.91
CA ASN A 116 -1.08 -8.93 -18.16
C ASN A 116 -1.69 -8.48 -16.81
N LYS A 117 -2.54 -9.30 -16.19
CA LYS A 117 -3.07 -9.09 -14.84
C LYS A 117 -2.30 -9.96 -13.85
N ARG A 118 -2.11 -9.47 -12.62
CA ARG A 118 -1.38 -10.23 -11.58
C ARG A 118 -2.02 -11.61 -11.39
N HIS A 119 -1.20 -12.64 -11.33
CA HIS A 119 -1.65 -14.02 -11.18
C HIS A 119 -0.64 -14.82 -10.36
N GLY A 120 -1.14 -15.71 -9.51
CA GLY A 120 -0.34 -16.51 -8.58
C GLY A 120 0.10 -15.74 -7.34
N GLU A 121 1.03 -16.33 -6.60
CA GLU A 121 1.55 -15.79 -5.35
C GLU A 121 2.55 -14.65 -5.61
N TRP A 122 2.33 -13.52 -4.95
CA TRP A 122 3.18 -12.35 -4.97
C TRP A 122 3.83 -12.14 -3.61
N HIS A 123 5.12 -11.84 -3.64
CA HIS A 123 5.91 -11.50 -2.45
C HIS A 123 6.38 -10.06 -2.58
N PHE A 124 6.21 -9.27 -1.53
CA PHE A 124 6.69 -7.89 -1.47
C PHE A 124 7.71 -7.72 -0.36
N PHE A 125 8.73 -6.93 -0.64
CA PHE A 125 9.87 -6.73 0.24
C PHE A 125 10.12 -5.24 0.45
N ASN A 126 10.55 -4.87 1.66
CA ASN A 126 11.03 -3.51 1.93
C ASN A 126 12.45 -3.30 1.36
N GLU A 127 12.98 -2.07 1.43
CA GLU A 127 14.31 -1.77 0.89
C GLU A 127 15.47 -2.51 1.56
N SER A 128 15.28 -3.02 2.79
CA SER A 128 16.27 -3.87 3.46
C SER A 128 16.20 -5.34 3.01
N GLY A 129 15.34 -5.68 2.05
CA GLY A 129 15.13 -7.04 1.54
C GLY A 129 14.26 -7.93 2.43
N LYS A 130 13.52 -7.36 3.39
CA LYS A 130 12.66 -8.11 4.29
C LYS A 130 11.26 -8.25 3.72
N LEU A 131 10.72 -9.48 3.75
CA LEU A 131 9.36 -9.77 3.33
C LEU A 131 8.35 -9.00 4.20
N ILE A 132 7.45 -8.28 3.56
CA ILE A 132 6.40 -7.48 4.22
C ILE A 132 4.99 -7.92 3.85
N GLU A 133 4.81 -8.58 2.71
CA GLU A 133 3.49 -9.05 2.27
C GLU A 133 3.62 -10.28 1.37
N VAL A 134 2.71 -11.23 1.58
CA VAL A 134 2.44 -12.35 0.68
C VAL A 134 0.96 -12.33 0.35
N ILE A 135 0.63 -12.33 -0.94
CA ILE A 135 -0.74 -12.26 -1.43
C ILE A 135 -0.85 -13.03 -2.73
N ASN A 136 -1.88 -13.85 -2.85
CA ASN A 136 -2.18 -14.55 -4.09
C ASN A 136 -3.21 -13.77 -4.92
N TYR A 137 -3.03 -13.78 -6.24
CA TYR A 137 -3.93 -13.15 -7.18
C TYR A 137 -4.48 -14.14 -8.20
N VAL A 138 -5.74 -13.95 -8.59
CA VAL A 138 -6.36 -14.58 -9.75
C VAL A 138 -6.91 -13.48 -10.65
N HIS A 139 -6.38 -13.37 -11.87
CA HIS A 139 -6.77 -12.36 -12.86
C HIS A 139 -6.82 -10.93 -12.30
N GLY A 140 -5.78 -10.55 -11.56
CA GLY A 140 -5.61 -9.23 -10.97
C GLY A 140 -6.39 -8.98 -9.68
N LYS A 141 -7.19 -9.94 -9.20
CA LYS A 141 -7.95 -9.84 -7.95
C LYS A 141 -7.29 -10.67 -6.87
N ALA A 142 -7.20 -10.13 -5.66
CA ALA A 142 -6.70 -10.86 -4.50
C ALA A 142 -7.59 -12.07 -4.22
N GLU A 143 -6.98 -13.22 -3.99
CA GLU A 143 -7.66 -14.51 -3.87
C GLU A 143 -6.90 -15.42 -2.90
N GLY A 144 -7.60 -16.01 -1.95
CA GLY A 144 -7.01 -16.87 -0.93
C GLY A 144 -6.37 -16.08 0.21
N ASN A 145 -5.29 -16.64 0.77
CA ASN A 145 -4.69 -16.10 1.98
C ASN A 145 -3.76 -14.90 1.70
N VAL A 146 -3.86 -13.88 2.55
CA VAL A 146 -2.99 -12.70 2.58
C VAL A 146 -2.30 -12.62 3.93
N LYS A 147 -0.98 -12.47 3.91
CA LYS A 147 -0.15 -12.27 5.10
C LYS A 147 0.62 -10.96 4.98
N ILE A 148 0.53 -10.12 6.01
CA ILE A 148 1.31 -8.88 6.13
C ILE A 148 2.17 -8.97 7.38
N TYR A 149 3.42 -8.53 7.30
CA TYR A 149 4.38 -8.56 8.40
C TYR A 149 4.72 -7.14 8.87
N TYR A 150 5.02 -6.99 10.15
CA TYR A 150 5.49 -5.72 10.69
C TYR A 150 6.84 -5.32 10.08
N PRO A 151 7.04 -4.05 9.68
CA PRO A 151 8.27 -3.59 9.04
C PRO A 151 9.52 -3.97 9.84
N ASN A 152 10.56 -4.45 9.16
CA ASN A 152 11.83 -4.85 9.77
C ASN A 152 11.71 -5.99 10.80
N THR A 153 10.58 -6.69 10.92
CA THR A 153 10.38 -7.87 11.79
C THR A 153 9.90 -9.08 10.98
N THR A 154 9.99 -10.29 11.53
CA THR A 154 9.31 -11.48 10.98
C THR A 154 7.94 -11.69 11.62
N GLN A 155 7.47 -10.73 12.41
CA GLN A 155 6.22 -10.82 13.14
C GLN A 155 5.06 -10.58 12.20
N LEU A 156 4.11 -11.51 12.20
CA LEU A 156 2.87 -11.39 11.44
C LEU A 156 2.04 -10.26 12.04
N ALA A 157 1.58 -9.35 11.19
CA ALA A 157 0.66 -8.27 11.54
C ALA A 157 -0.77 -8.63 11.15
N LEU A 158 -0.95 -9.22 9.96
CA LEU A 158 -2.26 -9.60 9.43
C LEU A 158 -2.19 -10.97 8.76
N ASP A 159 -3.22 -11.80 9.01
CA ASP A 159 -3.50 -13.05 8.32
C ASP A 159 -5.00 -13.09 8.01
N CYS A 160 -5.37 -13.01 6.73
CA CYS A 160 -6.77 -12.95 6.35
C CYS A 160 -7.06 -13.61 5.00
N MET A 161 -8.34 -13.82 4.71
CA MET A 161 -8.80 -14.42 3.47
C MET A 161 -9.43 -13.38 2.55
N TYR A 162 -9.12 -13.51 1.27
CA TYR A 162 -9.74 -12.77 0.17
C TYR A 162 -10.43 -13.73 -0.80
N GLU A 163 -11.54 -13.27 -1.36
CA GLU A 163 -12.24 -13.92 -2.47
C GLU A 163 -12.72 -12.84 -3.43
N GLY A 164 -12.39 -12.98 -4.71
CA GLY A 164 -12.81 -12.03 -5.75
C GLY A 164 -12.37 -10.59 -5.50
N GLY A 165 -11.24 -10.39 -4.81
CA GLY A 165 -10.68 -9.08 -4.48
C GLY A 165 -11.26 -8.41 -3.23
N LYS A 166 -12.14 -9.08 -2.48
CA LYS A 166 -12.69 -8.58 -1.21
C LYS A 166 -12.29 -9.51 -0.07
N ARG A 167 -12.19 -8.98 1.15
CA ARG A 167 -12.04 -9.83 2.34
C ARG A 167 -13.27 -10.71 2.49
N ASN A 168 -13.07 -12.02 2.56
CA ASN A 168 -14.12 -13.01 2.76
C ASN A 168 -13.54 -14.23 3.46
N GLY A 169 -14.10 -14.61 4.61
CA GLY A 169 -13.56 -15.65 5.48
C GLY A 169 -12.83 -15.06 6.70
N TYR A 170 -11.87 -15.80 7.26
CA TYR A 170 -11.25 -15.42 8.52
C TYR A 170 -10.39 -14.16 8.40
N TYR A 171 -10.21 -13.49 9.54
CA TYR A 171 -9.37 -12.33 9.70
C TYR A 171 -8.72 -12.35 11.07
N LYS A 172 -7.39 -12.27 11.10
CA LYS A 172 -6.59 -12.24 12.31
C LYS A 172 -5.59 -11.10 12.21
N TYR A 173 -5.63 -10.19 13.14
CA TYR A 173 -4.70 -9.08 13.24
C TYR A 173 -3.98 -9.17 14.59
N TYR A 174 -2.67 -8.95 14.58
CA TYR A 174 -1.79 -9.18 15.72
C TYR A 174 -1.07 -7.90 16.10
N PHE A 175 -0.74 -7.73 17.37
CA PHE A 175 0.18 -6.72 17.85
C PHE A 175 1.63 -7.01 17.44
N ALA A 176 2.49 -5.98 17.52
CA ALA A 176 3.92 -6.12 17.22
C ALA A 176 4.68 -7.07 18.17
N ASN A 177 4.13 -7.35 19.36
CA ASN A 177 4.65 -8.36 20.28
C ASN A 177 4.21 -9.79 19.95
N GLY A 178 3.37 -9.97 18.92
CA GLY A 178 2.85 -11.23 18.44
C GLY A 178 1.56 -11.72 19.09
N ASN A 179 1.03 -11.02 20.08
CA ASN A 179 -0.28 -11.33 20.64
C ASN A 179 -1.40 -10.98 19.66
N MET A 180 -2.51 -11.72 19.72
CA MET A 180 -3.71 -11.41 18.94
C MET A 180 -4.25 -10.04 19.36
N HIS A 181 -4.70 -9.24 18.39
CA HIS A 181 -5.43 -7.98 18.62
C HIS A 181 -6.89 -8.12 18.18
N GLU A 182 -7.13 -8.67 16.98
CA GLU A 182 -8.48 -8.94 16.48
C GLU A 182 -8.55 -10.33 15.85
N ASP A 183 -9.63 -11.06 16.14
CA ASP A 183 -9.97 -12.33 15.50
C ASP A 183 -11.45 -12.32 15.12
N GLY A 184 -11.77 -12.69 13.89
CA GLY A 184 -13.15 -12.72 13.41
C GLY A 184 -13.26 -13.08 11.94
N PHE A 185 -14.39 -12.73 11.35
CA PHE A 185 -14.70 -13.06 9.97
C PHE A 185 -15.16 -11.84 9.17
N TYR A 186 -14.86 -11.87 7.88
CA TYR A 186 -15.40 -10.97 6.88
C TYR A 186 -16.35 -11.72 5.96
N LYS A 187 -17.36 -11.00 5.48
CA LYS A 187 -18.23 -11.42 4.39
C LYS A 187 -18.40 -10.26 3.42
N ASP A 188 -18.11 -10.50 2.15
CA ASP A 188 -18.26 -9.51 1.06
C ASP A 188 -17.56 -8.16 1.32
N GLY A 189 -16.45 -8.18 2.06
CA GLY A 189 -15.68 -6.99 2.41
C GLY A 189 -16.08 -6.30 3.72
N SER A 190 -17.10 -6.78 4.43
CA SER A 190 -17.53 -6.24 5.72
C SER A 190 -17.33 -7.22 6.87
N ARG A 191 -17.06 -6.72 8.09
CA ARG A 191 -17.03 -7.56 9.30
C ARG A 191 -18.36 -8.30 9.46
N HIS A 192 -18.31 -9.59 9.72
CA HIS A 192 -19.50 -10.44 9.83
C HIS A 192 -19.25 -11.61 10.80
N GLY A 193 -20.28 -12.04 11.52
CA GLY A 193 -20.18 -13.12 12.51
C GLY A 193 -19.47 -12.66 13.78
N HIS A 194 -18.95 -13.63 14.55
CA HIS A 194 -18.40 -13.37 15.87
C HIS A 194 -16.97 -12.81 15.79
N TRP A 195 -16.72 -11.79 16.60
CA TRP A 195 -15.45 -11.07 16.69
C TRP A 195 -14.96 -10.99 18.12
N LYS A 196 -13.64 -11.07 18.27
CA LYS A 196 -12.91 -10.92 19.53
C LYS A 196 -11.83 -9.87 19.37
N ILE A 197 -11.71 -9.00 20.35
CA ILE A 197 -10.72 -7.93 20.44
C ILE A 197 -9.94 -8.14 21.74
N TYR A 198 -8.63 -8.03 21.68
CA TYR A 198 -7.73 -8.31 22.79
C TYR A 198 -6.80 -7.13 23.08
N THR A 199 -6.38 -7.01 24.32
CA THR A 199 -5.35 -6.06 24.76
C THR A 199 -3.93 -6.53 24.36
N PRO A 200 -2.91 -5.65 24.42
CA PRO A 200 -1.53 -6.02 24.08
C PRO A 200 -0.94 -7.17 24.90
N ASP A 201 -1.39 -7.40 26.14
CA ASP A 201 -0.96 -8.53 26.98
C ASP A 201 -1.73 -9.84 26.67
N GLY A 202 -2.68 -9.81 25.73
CA GLY A 202 -3.45 -10.97 25.28
C GLY A 202 -4.74 -11.21 26.05
N THR A 203 -5.15 -10.29 26.93
CA THR A 203 -6.42 -10.37 27.66
C THR A 203 -7.58 -10.05 26.71
N LEU A 204 -8.66 -10.83 26.77
CA LEU A 204 -9.86 -10.55 25.97
C LEU A 204 -10.50 -9.25 26.46
N GLU A 205 -10.65 -8.29 25.55
CA GLU A 205 -11.14 -6.93 25.81
C GLU A 205 -12.62 -6.81 25.44
N GLU A 206 -12.99 -7.23 24.23
CA GLU A 206 -14.36 -7.20 23.75
C GLU A 206 -14.68 -8.44 22.92
N GLU A 207 -15.93 -8.89 22.96
CA GLU A 207 -16.44 -9.84 21.97
C GLU A 207 -17.92 -9.62 21.66
N GLY A 208 -18.33 -10.04 20.47
CA GLY A 208 -19.72 -9.94 20.02
C GLY A 208 -19.84 -10.16 18.52
N ASP A 209 -21.07 -10.08 18.00
CA ASP A 209 -21.33 -10.31 16.58
C ASP A 209 -21.34 -9.02 15.77
N TYR A 210 -20.86 -9.11 14.53
CA TYR A 210 -21.07 -8.11 13.49
C TYR A 210 -22.03 -8.62 12.43
N ALA A 211 -22.89 -7.71 11.95
CA ALA A 211 -23.71 -7.90 10.76
C ALA A 211 -23.35 -6.82 9.73
N TYR A 212 -22.58 -7.21 8.71
CA TYR A 212 -22.18 -6.33 7.59
C TYR A 212 -21.51 -5.02 8.03
N GLY A 213 -20.61 -5.13 9.01
CA GLY A 213 -19.82 -4.01 9.52
C GLY A 213 -20.40 -3.35 10.77
N ASN A 214 -21.65 -3.65 11.15
CA ASN A 214 -22.28 -3.09 12.34
C ASN A 214 -22.26 -4.08 13.51
N LYS A 215 -21.96 -3.62 14.73
CA LYS A 215 -22.16 -4.41 15.95
C LYS A 215 -23.64 -4.81 16.04
N GLU A 216 -23.92 -6.08 16.30
CA GLU A 216 -25.26 -6.65 16.36
C GLU A 216 -25.36 -7.60 17.55
N GLY A 217 -26.49 -7.56 18.26
CA GLY A 217 -26.73 -8.42 19.41
C GLY A 217 -25.94 -8.00 20.66
N GLU A 218 -25.69 -8.96 21.53
CA GLU A 218 -24.99 -8.73 22.79
C GLU A 218 -23.48 -8.61 22.54
N TRP A 219 -22.91 -7.52 23.04
CA TRP A 219 -21.46 -7.32 23.10
C TRP A 219 -21.02 -7.29 24.55
N MET A 220 -19.93 -8.00 24.83
CA MET A 220 -19.27 -8.01 26.13
C MET A 220 -18.04 -7.11 26.06
N ASP A 221 -17.89 -6.17 26.99
CA ASP A 221 -16.67 -5.37 27.19
C ASP A 221 -16.07 -5.70 28.56
N TYR A 222 -15.02 -6.52 28.56
CA TYR A 222 -14.39 -7.03 29.77
C TYR A 222 -13.60 -5.97 30.56
N ARG A 223 -13.31 -4.80 29.98
CA ARG A 223 -12.67 -3.68 30.72
C ARG A 223 -13.60 -3.10 31.78
N THR A 224 -14.91 -3.12 31.50
CA THR A 224 -15.95 -2.63 32.41
C THR A 224 -16.54 -3.73 33.28
N VAL A 225 -16.20 -5.01 33.04
CA VAL A 225 -16.68 -6.17 33.81
C VAL A 225 -15.94 -6.26 35.16
N LYS A 226 -16.30 -5.36 36.09
CA LYS A 226 -16.34 -5.72 37.52
C LYS A 226 -17.72 -6.28 37.93
N THR A 227 -18.74 -6.19 37.07
CA THR A 227 -20.15 -6.43 37.45
C THR A 227 -21.02 -7.22 36.43
N GLY A 228 -20.51 -7.61 35.26
CA GLY A 228 -21.25 -8.44 34.30
C GLY A 228 -22.15 -7.69 33.32
N GLU A 229 -21.79 -6.46 32.95
CA GLU A 229 -22.58 -5.64 32.02
C GLU A 229 -22.32 -6.04 30.55
N THR A 230 -23.35 -6.52 29.88
CA THR A 230 -23.42 -6.61 28.41
C THR A 230 -24.03 -5.35 27.84
N VAL A 231 -23.56 -4.93 26.66
CA VAL A 231 -24.20 -3.86 25.90
C VAL A 231 -24.87 -4.47 24.68
N VAL A 232 -26.18 -4.27 24.55
CA VAL A 232 -26.93 -4.79 23.40
C VAL A 232 -26.93 -3.74 22.29
N TYR A 233 -26.36 -4.11 21.14
CA TYR A 233 -26.36 -3.29 19.94
C TYR A 233 -27.43 -3.78 18.96
N LYS A 234 -28.11 -2.83 18.31
CA LYS A 234 -28.98 -3.11 17.15
C LYS A 234 -28.58 -2.18 16.03
N HIS A 235 -28.10 -2.75 14.92
CA HIS A 235 -27.61 -2.03 13.76
C HIS A 235 -26.52 -0.99 14.10
N GLY A 236 -25.57 -1.38 14.95
CA GLY A 236 -24.40 -0.56 15.30
C GLY A 236 -24.60 0.44 16.43
N TYR A 237 -25.80 0.54 17.03
CA TYR A 237 -26.06 1.44 18.15
C TYR A 237 -26.68 0.69 19.33
N SER A 238 -26.17 0.96 20.53
CA SER A 238 -26.82 0.64 21.79
C SER A 238 -27.89 1.68 22.16
N ASP A 239 -28.80 1.33 23.06
CA ASP A 239 -29.84 2.27 23.52
C ASP A 239 -29.22 3.49 24.24
N LYS A 240 -28.11 3.29 24.96
CA LYS A 240 -27.34 4.37 25.61
C LYS A 240 -26.75 5.35 24.60
N GLU A 241 -26.17 4.85 23.50
CA GLU A 241 -25.63 5.71 22.44
C GLU A 241 -26.72 6.46 21.70
N LYS A 242 -27.88 5.83 21.46
CA LYS A 242 -29.04 6.52 20.86
C LYS A 242 -29.51 7.68 21.72
N GLU A 243 -29.61 7.48 23.04
CA GLU A 243 -29.99 8.53 23.99
C GLU A 243 -28.97 9.68 24.00
N GLN A 244 -27.68 9.37 24.03
CA GLN A 244 -26.62 10.38 23.95
C GLN A 244 -26.65 11.16 22.63
N MET A 245 -26.88 10.49 21.51
CA MET A 245 -27.00 11.13 20.19
C MET A 245 -28.24 12.03 20.11
N GLU A 246 -29.36 11.62 20.71
CA GLU A 246 -30.57 12.43 20.79
C GLU A 246 -30.36 13.65 21.69
N GLU A 247 -29.64 13.50 22.80
CA GLU A 247 -29.26 14.62 23.67
C GLU A 247 -28.33 15.62 22.95
N LEU A 248 -27.30 15.13 22.26
CA LEU A 248 -26.39 15.95 21.44
C LEU A 248 -27.15 16.69 20.35
N ARG A 249 -28.11 16.01 19.70
CA ARG A 249 -28.97 16.63 18.69
C ARG A 249 -29.81 17.74 19.30
N ARG A 250 -30.45 17.51 20.45
CA ARG A 250 -31.23 18.53 21.16
C ARG A 250 -30.37 19.73 21.56
N LYS A 251 -29.15 19.48 22.06
CA LYS A 251 -28.18 20.54 22.38
C LYS A 251 -27.76 21.33 21.14
N ALA A 252 -27.53 20.66 20.02
CA ALA A 252 -27.17 21.30 18.75
C ALA A 252 -28.34 22.11 18.16
N GLU A 253 -29.58 21.62 18.26
CA GLU A 253 -30.79 22.34 17.86
C GLU A 253 -31.01 23.58 18.75
N TRP A 254 -30.91 23.42 20.08
CA TRP A 254 -30.97 24.54 21.02
C TRP A 254 -29.92 25.60 20.71
N ALA A 255 -28.66 25.19 20.50
CA ALA A 255 -27.57 26.11 20.19
C ALA A 255 -27.76 26.86 18.86
N LYS A 256 -28.44 26.25 17.87
CA LYS A 256 -28.80 26.92 16.61
C LYS A 256 -29.90 27.98 16.81
N GLU A 257 -30.87 27.71 17.68
CA GLU A 257 -31.96 28.64 17.98
C GLU A 257 -31.52 29.80 18.87
N HIS A 258 -30.47 29.59 19.67
CA HIS A 258 -29.95 30.56 20.63
C HIS A 258 -28.58 31.10 20.21
N GLN A 259 -28.33 31.21 18.89
CA GLN A 259 -27.07 31.73 18.34
C GLN A 259 -26.74 33.16 18.82
N ASP A 260 -27.77 33.95 19.12
CA ASP A 260 -27.68 35.29 19.70
C ASP A 260 -27.12 35.31 21.13
N GLN A 261 -27.14 34.17 21.84
CA GLN A 261 -26.55 34.00 23.17
C GLN A 261 -25.06 33.60 23.11
N PHE A 262 -24.54 33.27 21.93
CA PHE A 262 -23.13 32.97 21.72
C PHE A 262 -22.46 34.20 21.08
N MET A 263 -21.56 34.84 21.83
CA MET A 263 -20.70 35.90 21.31
C MET A 263 -19.86 35.35 20.15
N HIS A 264 -19.82 36.05 19.01
CA HIS A 264 -19.05 35.61 17.84
C HIS A 264 -17.55 35.68 18.16
N PRO A 265 -16.69 34.80 17.62
CA PRO A 265 -15.24 34.84 17.88
C PRO A 265 -14.59 36.19 17.53
N GLU A 266 -15.21 36.95 16.63
CA GLU A 266 -14.81 38.29 16.20
C GLU A 266 -15.06 39.36 17.30
N ASP A 267 -15.97 39.10 18.24
CA ASP A 267 -16.26 40.00 19.37
C ASP A 267 -15.14 39.98 20.44
N TYR A 268 -14.15 39.08 20.31
CA TYR A 268 -13.02 38.91 21.23
C TYR A 268 -11.64 39.26 20.62
N LEU A 269 -11.62 39.98 19.48
CA LEU A 269 -10.36 40.32 18.79
C LEU A 269 -9.40 41.15 19.64
N ASP A 270 -9.92 41.96 20.56
CA ASP A 270 -9.13 42.87 21.41
C ASP A 270 -8.60 42.21 22.70
N ASP A 271 -9.26 41.17 23.20
CA ASP A 271 -8.78 40.32 24.31
C ASP A 271 -9.23 38.86 24.10
N PRO A 272 -8.47 38.05 23.34
CA PRO A 272 -8.82 36.66 23.05
C PRO A 272 -8.93 35.77 24.30
N MET A 273 -8.38 36.20 25.45
CA MET A 273 -8.44 35.44 26.70
C MET A 273 -9.80 35.59 27.42
N GLU A 274 -10.63 36.57 27.06
CA GLU A 274 -12.03 36.68 27.54
C GLU A 274 -12.91 35.53 27.05
N PHE A 275 -12.71 35.06 25.81
CA PHE A 275 -13.46 33.96 25.21
C PHE A 275 -13.43 32.69 26.07
N PHE A 276 -12.27 32.39 26.66
CA PHE A 276 -12.06 31.22 27.51
C PHE A 276 -12.58 31.40 28.94
N ARG A 277 -12.86 32.63 29.38
CA ARG A 277 -13.35 32.93 30.74
C ARG A 277 -14.88 32.90 30.84
N HIS A 278 -15.59 33.23 29.76
CA HIS A 278 -17.06 33.35 29.76
C HIS A 278 -17.81 32.11 29.25
N ASN A 279 -17.12 31.04 28.88
CA ASN A 279 -17.74 29.80 28.38
C ASN A 279 -17.49 28.62 29.35
N PRO A 280 -18.13 28.58 30.53
CA PRO A 280 -17.79 27.65 31.62
C PRO A 280 -18.17 26.19 31.37
N ASN A 281 -18.78 25.86 30.23
CA ASN A 281 -19.22 24.50 29.89
C ASN A 281 -18.33 23.79 28.86
N VAL A 282 -17.19 24.37 28.50
CA VAL A 282 -16.18 23.65 27.70
C VAL A 282 -15.22 22.97 28.65
N ASP A 283 -15.53 21.73 29.02
CA ASP A 283 -14.59 20.84 29.72
C ASP A 283 -13.44 20.50 28.79
N TYR A 284 -12.40 21.32 28.80
CA TYR A 284 -11.10 20.97 28.25
C TYR A 284 -10.43 20.04 29.26
N GLY A 285 -10.73 18.74 29.13
CA GLY A 285 -10.30 17.69 30.05
C GLY A 285 -8.91 17.92 30.64
N GLU A 286 -8.84 17.72 31.96
CA GLU A 286 -7.66 17.96 32.80
C GLU A 286 -6.35 17.58 32.10
N THR A 287 -5.49 18.57 31.89
CA THR A 287 -4.06 18.32 31.72
C THR A 287 -3.47 18.04 33.10
N PRO A 288 -2.88 16.86 33.36
CA PRO A 288 -2.29 16.59 34.66
C PRO A 288 -1.08 17.49 34.89
N ALA A 289 -1.17 18.36 35.89
CA ALA A 289 -0.05 19.14 36.38
C ALA A 289 0.98 18.20 37.04
N GLY A 290 2.13 18.07 36.41
CA GLY A 290 3.30 17.37 36.94
C GLY A 290 4.57 17.97 36.36
N THR A 291 5.06 19.01 37.02
CA THR A 291 6.35 19.69 36.81
C THR A 291 7.50 18.74 36.45
N ARG A 292 8.16 18.97 35.31
CA ARG A 292 9.63 18.89 35.20
C ARG A 292 10.13 19.98 34.26
N GLU A 293 10.96 20.83 34.83
CA GLU A 293 11.69 21.93 34.21
C GLU A 293 12.42 21.48 32.95
N ALA A 294 12.28 22.24 31.87
CA ALA A 294 13.15 22.13 30.71
C ALA A 294 14.50 22.80 31.04
N PRO A 295 15.65 22.14 30.80
CA PRO A 295 16.94 22.77 31.01
C PRO A 295 17.16 23.92 30.01
N ALA A 296 17.66 25.03 30.54
CA ALA A 296 18.06 26.21 29.79
C ALA A 296 19.05 25.84 28.66
N ASN A 297 18.74 26.28 27.43
CA ASN A 297 19.66 26.23 26.30
C ASN A 297 20.66 27.41 26.40
N PRO A 298 21.96 27.17 26.60
CA PRO A 298 22.95 28.22 26.66
C PRO A 298 23.53 28.45 25.27
N ASN A 299 22.85 29.20 24.42
CA ASN A 299 23.46 29.80 23.23
C ASN A 299 22.60 30.95 22.69
N ASN A 300 22.74 32.12 23.30
CA ASN A 300 22.56 33.38 22.58
C ASN A 300 23.55 34.41 23.12
N THR A 301 24.76 34.38 22.57
CA THR A 301 25.68 35.50 22.64
C THR A 301 25.21 36.55 21.65
N ARG A 302 24.67 37.67 22.15
CA ARG A 302 24.66 38.91 21.38
C ARG A 302 25.25 40.06 22.19
N SER A 303 26.37 40.53 21.63
CA SER A 303 27.02 41.83 21.77
C SER A 303 26.20 42.93 22.45
N GLY A 304 26.82 43.59 23.43
CA GLY A 304 26.33 44.83 24.02
C GLY A 304 27.39 45.45 24.91
N SER A 305 28.32 46.19 24.30
CA SER A 305 29.34 46.99 24.95
C SER A 305 28.76 48.02 25.91
N GLN A 306 29.30 48.12 27.13
CA GLN A 306 29.60 49.39 27.80
C GLN A 306 30.40 49.13 29.09
N LYS A 307 31.73 49.33 29.03
CA LYS A 307 32.57 49.54 30.21
C LYS A 307 32.84 51.03 30.35
N LYS A 308 32.23 51.62 31.39
CA LYS A 308 32.70 52.84 32.04
C LYS A 308 34.10 52.60 32.60
N GLY A 309 34.97 53.59 32.45
CA GLY A 309 36.37 53.54 32.88
C GLY A 309 36.59 53.67 34.38
N SER A 310 37.83 53.43 34.80
CA SER A 310 38.70 54.48 35.36
C SER A 310 40.12 53.95 35.60
N ARG A 311 41.07 54.89 35.51
CA ARG A 311 42.39 54.99 36.20
C ARG A 311 43.66 54.60 35.43
N LYS A 312 44.43 55.68 35.26
CA LYS A 312 45.85 55.89 34.94
C LYS A 312 46.22 55.87 33.46
#